data_AF-A0A4Y2D5S4-F1
#
_entry.id   AF-A0A4Y2D5S4-F1
#
_cell.length_a   1.000
_cell.length_b   1.000
_cell.length_c   1.000
_cell.angle_alpha   90.00
_cell.angle_beta   90.00
_cell.angle_gamma   90.00
#
_symmetry.space_group_name_H-M   'P 1'
#
loop_
_entity.id
_entity.type
_entity.pdbx_description
1 polymer ?
#
loop_
_entity_poly.entity_id
_entity_poly.type
_entity_poly.pdbx_seq_one_letter_code
_entity_poly.pdbx_strand_id
1 'polypeptide(L)'
;MCPSTIKNLFTDSTDELYVWFVHGQLALFNKAILGMEEDNTIAFEVAEAHKALKRNLTERKASNFIPMDAKNIYRNLDEQVRNSVKEEFDGFYERCIAYLDLWRIALETLNSFHGSI
;
A
#
# COMPACT_ATOMS: atom_id res chain seq x y z
N MET A 1 -19.21 3.78 -25.58
CA MET A 1 -20.00 3.09 -24.54
C MET A 1 -19.19 3.16 -23.25
N CYS A 2 -19.68 3.82 -22.19
CA CYS A 2 -18.99 3.84 -20.91
C CYS A 2 -19.26 2.49 -20.20
N PRO A 3 -18.26 1.77 -19.68
CA PRO A 3 -18.48 0.50 -19.01
C PRO A 3 -19.40 0.67 -17.80
N SER A 4 -20.60 0.08 -17.86
CA SER A 4 -21.62 0.19 -16.80
C SER A 4 -21.09 -0.27 -15.44
N THR A 5 -20.16 -1.22 -15.42
CA THR A 5 -19.49 -1.71 -14.20
C THR A 5 -18.72 -0.59 -13.47
N ILE A 6 -17.96 0.24 -14.21
CA ILE A 6 -17.22 1.37 -13.61
C ILE A 6 -18.19 2.44 -13.13
N LYS A 7 -19.27 2.68 -13.89
CA LYS A 7 -20.30 3.64 -13.50
C LYS A 7 -21.02 3.22 -12.21
N ASN A 8 -21.25 1.92 -12.05
CA ASN A 8 -21.93 1.37 -10.88
C ASN A 8 -21.01 1.25 -9.66
N LEU A 9 -19.68 1.20 -9.85
CA LEU A 9 -18.70 1.13 -8.77
C LEU A 9 -18.73 2.35 -7.83
N PHE A 10 -19.27 3.49 -8.25
CA PHE A 10 -19.37 4.70 -7.42
C PHE A 10 -20.81 4.97 -6.93
N THR A 11 -21.65 3.94 -6.93
CA THR A 11 -23.04 4.08 -6.46
C THR A 11 -23.17 3.85 -4.95
N ASP A 12 -22.24 3.10 -4.35
CA ASP A 12 -22.06 3.00 -2.90
C ASP A 12 -20.90 3.91 -2.47
N SER A 13 -21.13 4.75 -1.47
CA SER A 13 -20.09 5.56 -0.84
C SER A 13 -18.94 4.72 -0.28
N THR A 14 -19.22 3.48 0.12
CA THR A 14 -18.25 2.52 0.61
C THR A 14 -17.30 2.09 -0.52
N ASP A 15 -17.80 1.81 -1.71
CA ASP A 15 -16.95 1.45 -2.86
C ASP A 15 -16.01 2.60 -3.23
N GLU A 16 -16.52 3.83 -3.24
CA GLU A 16 -15.70 5.02 -3.47
C GLU A 16 -14.58 5.16 -2.42
N LEU A 17 -14.88 4.88 -1.15
CA LEU A 17 -13.88 4.86 -0.09
C LEU A 17 -12.75 3.85 -0.36
N TYR A 18 -13.10 2.62 -0.77
CA TYR A 18 -12.10 1.60 -1.10
C TYR A 18 -11.23 2.01 -2.28
N VAL A 19 -11.82 2.64 -3.30
CA VAL A 19 -11.07 3.16 -4.45
C VAL A 19 -10.05 4.21 -4.01
N TRP A 20 -10.46 5.18 -3.20
CA TRP A 20 -9.53 6.21 -2.69
C TRP A 20 -8.46 5.62 -1.77
N PHE A 21 -8.83 4.64 -0.94
CA PHE A 21 -7.88 3.89 -0.13
C PHE A 21 -6.81 3.21 -0.99
N VAL A 22 -7.22 2.37 -1.93
CA VAL A 22 -6.32 1.63 -2.82
C VAL A 22 -5.46 2.59 -3.64
N HIS A 23 -6.04 3.67 -4.19
CA HIS A 23 -5.30 4.68 -4.94
C HIS A 23 -4.18 5.32 -4.09
N GLY A 24 -4.48 5.67 -2.83
CA GLY A 24 -3.50 6.23 -1.90
C GLY A 24 -2.38 5.26 -1.51
N GLN A 25 -2.63 3.94 -1.54
CA GLN A 25 -1.59 2.93 -1.36
C GLN A 25 -0.79 2.70 -2.64
N LEU A 26 -1.44 2.63 -3.80
CA LEU A 26 -0.78 2.49 -5.10
C LEU A 26 0.20 3.62 -5.37
N ALA A 27 -0.14 4.87 -5.02
CA ALA A 27 0.78 5.99 -5.14
C ALA A 27 2.07 5.79 -4.30
N LEU A 28 1.94 5.20 -3.11
CA LEU A 28 3.08 4.89 -2.24
C LEU A 28 3.95 3.77 -2.82
N PHE A 29 3.34 2.69 -3.31
CA PHE A 29 4.05 1.59 -3.97
C PHE A 29 4.73 2.06 -5.26
N ASN A 30 4.03 2.81 -6.11
CA ASN A 30 4.57 3.34 -7.36
C ASN A 30 5.80 4.20 -7.11
N LYS A 31 5.78 5.06 -6.08
CA LYS A 31 6.96 5.85 -5.68
C LYS A 31 8.15 4.96 -5.30
N ALA A 32 7.91 3.87 -4.57
CA ALA A 32 8.97 2.96 -4.17
C ALA A 32 9.53 2.17 -5.37
N ILE A 33 8.66 1.65 -6.24
CA ILE A 33 9.05 0.91 -7.45
C ILE A 33 9.88 1.79 -8.38
N LEU A 34 9.43 3.02 -8.64
CA LEU A 34 10.18 3.96 -9.48
C LEU A 34 11.58 4.25 -8.93
N GLY A 35 11.74 4.31 -7.60
CA GLY A 35 13.07 4.49 -6.99
C GLY A 35 13.93 3.23 -6.96
N MET A 36 13.34 2.04 -7.14
CA MET A 36 14.06 0.76 -7.22
C MET A 36 14.45 0.39 -8.65
N GLU A 37 13.65 0.81 -9.64
CA GLU A 37 13.81 0.51 -11.07
C GLU A 37 14.55 1.61 -11.84
N GLU A 38 15.08 2.63 -11.15
CA GLU A 38 15.82 3.71 -11.80
C GLU A 38 17.14 3.19 -12.41
N ASP A 39 17.51 3.73 -13.56
CA ASP A 39 18.76 3.35 -14.23
C ASP A 39 19.95 3.71 -13.31
N ASN A 40 20.80 2.72 -13.03
CA ASN A 40 21.95 2.79 -12.11
C ASN A 40 21.63 2.72 -10.60
N THR A 41 20.41 2.37 -10.19
CA THR A 41 20.12 2.12 -8.77
C THR A 41 21.01 1.00 -8.23
N ILE A 42 21.68 1.25 -7.11
CA ILE A 42 22.51 0.24 -6.44
C ILE A 42 21.68 -0.58 -5.44
N ALA A 43 22.13 -1.81 -5.13
CA ALA A 43 21.42 -2.70 -4.21
C ALA A 43 21.11 -2.06 -2.83
N PHE A 44 21.97 -1.15 -2.36
CA PHE A 44 21.74 -0.38 -1.15
C PHE A 44 20.52 0.56 -1.25
N GLU A 45 20.36 1.25 -2.39
CA GLU A 45 19.22 2.15 -2.63
C GLU A 45 17.92 1.37 -2.75
N VAL A 46 17.95 0.20 -3.40
CA VAL A 46 16.81 -0.74 -3.43
C VAL A 46 16.40 -1.14 -2.01
N ALA A 47 17.37 -1.49 -1.16
CA ALA A 47 17.12 -1.88 0.22
C ALA A 47 16.55 -0.72 1.07
N GLU A 48 17.04 0.50 0.89
CA GLU A 48 16.51 1.68 1.58
C GLU A 48 15.10 2.06 1.09
N ALA A 49 14.81 1.96 -0.22
CA ALA A 49 13.47 2.17 -0.76
C ALA A 49 12.48 1.13 -0.21
N HIS A 50 12.90 -0.14 -0.08
CA HIS A 50 12.09 -1.22 0.51
C HIS A 50 11.78 -0.95 1.97
N LYS A 51 12.81 -0.60 2.76
CA LYS A 51 12.69 -0.26 4.17
C LYS A 51 11.81 0.98 4.38
N ALA A 52 11.96 2.00 3.53
CA ALA A 52 11.13 3.19 3.57
C ALA A 52 9.66 2.87 3.29
N LEU A 53 9.37 2.04 2.28
CA LEU A 53 8.01 1.60 1.97
C LEU A 53 7.40 0.83 3.16
N LYS A 54 8.12 -0.14 3.72
CA LYS A 54 7.67 -0.91 4.89
C LYS A 54 7.40 -0.02 6.10
N ARG A 55 8.28 0.96 6.37
CA ARG A 55 8.09 1.94 7.45
C ARG A 55 6.80 2.74 7.24
N ASN A 56 6.60 3.29 6.04
CA ASN A 56 5.40 4.07 5.74
C ASN A 56 4.11 3.26 5.95
N LEU A 57 4.08 2.00 5.51
CA LEU A 57 2.91 1.12 5.70
C LEU A 57 2.67 0.82 7.19
N THR A 58 3.73 0.56 7.95
CA THR A 58 3.65 0.35 9.41
C THR A 58 3.10 1.57 10.14
N GLU A 59 3.60 2.77 9.81
CA GLU A 59 3.15 4.03 10.41
C GLU A 59 1.70 4.35 10.02
N ARG A 60 1.32 4.11 8.76
CA ARG A 60 -0.07 4.28 8.29
C ARG A 60 -1.03 3.32 9.00
N LYS A 61 -0.64 2.06 9.20
CA LYS A 61 -1.41 1.10 9.99
C LYS A 61 -1.60 1.60 11.43
N ALA A 62 -0.49 1.93 12.11
CA ALA A 62 -0.51 2.35 13.52
C ALA A 62 -1.37 3.61 13.75
N SER A 63 -1.47 4.48 12.75
CA SER A 63 -2.27 5.72 12.80
C SER A 63 -3.70 5.56 12.29
N ASN A 64 -4.13 4.36 11.87
CA ASN A 64 -5.41 4.13 11.19
C ASN A 64 -5.62 5.09 10.01
N PHE A 65 -4.58 5.22 9.17
CA PHE A 65 -4.53 6.22 8.12
C PHE A 65 -5.66 6.07 7.10
N ILE A 66 -6.37 7.18 6.87
CA ILE A 66 -7.37 7.33 5.82
C ILE A 66 -6.88 8.43 4.86
N PRO A 67 -6.80 8.18 3.54
CA PRO A 67 -6.45 9.21 2.56
C PRO A 67 -7.35 10.44 2.66
N MET A 68 -6.82 11.62 2.32
CA MET A 68 -7.57 12.86 2.44
C MET A 68 -8.88 12.81 1.63
N ASP A 69 -8.81 12.30 0.40
CA ASP A 69 -9.95 12.17 -0.51
C ASP A 69 -11.04 11.22 0.04
N ALA A 70 -10.63 10.24 0.86
CA ALA A 70 -11.51 9.26 1.51
C ALA A 70 -12.08 9.75 2.86
N LYS A 71 -11.52 10.83 3.43
CA LYS A 71 -11.71 11.18 4.85
C LYS A 71 -13.13 11.61 5.19
N ASN A 72 -13.78 12.33 4.28
CA ASN A 72 -15.16 12.78 4.49
C ASN A 72 -16.15 11.61 4.40
N ILE A 73 -15.94 10.70 3.45
CA ILE A 73 -16.74 9.49 3.29
C ILE A 73 -16.64 8.64 4.56
N TYR A 74 -15.41 8.34 5.00
CA TYR A 74 -15.16 7.53 6.20
C TYR A 74 -15.82 8.10 7.46
N ARG A 75 -15.81 9.43 7.63
CA ARG A 75 -16.42 10.11 8.77
C ARG A 75 -17.94 10.03 8.80
N ASN A 76 -18.57 9.84 7.66
CA ASN A 76 -20.03 9.79 7.52
C ASN A 76 -20.57 8.36 7.52
N LEU A 77 -19.71 7.34 7.55
CA LEU A 77 -20.13 5.94 7.69
C LEU A 77 -20.78 5.70 9.06
N ASP A 78 -21.77 4.81 9.06
CA ASP A 78 -22.27 4.18 10.28
C ASP A 78 -21.12 3.50 11.06
N GLU A 79 -21.23 3.46 12.38
CA GLU A 79 -20.19 2.92 13.25
C GLU A 79 -19.87 1.45 12.94
N GLN A 80 -20.87 0.62 12.65
CA GLN A 80 -20.67 -0.79 12.33
C GLN A 80 -19.89 -0.94 11.02
N VAL A 81 -20.30 -0.21 9.97
CA VAL A 81 -19.63 -0.23 8.67
C VAL A 81 -18.20 0.29 8.79
N ARG A 82 -18.00 1.38 9.54
CA ARG A 82 -16.67 1.96 9.78
C ARG A 82 -15.72 0.99 10.47
N ASN A 83 -16.21 0.24 11.46
CA ASN A 83 -15.40 -0.76 12.16
C ASN A 83 -15.02 -1.91 11.21
N SER A 84 -15.94 -2.39 10.37
CA SER A 84 -15.65 -3.41 9.34
C SER A 84 -14.59 -2.93 8.36
N VAL A 85 -14.75 -1.72 7.81
CA VAL A 85 -13.78 -1.11 6.88
C VAL A 85 -12.40 -0.99 7.53
N LYS A 86 -12.36 -0.58 8.80
CA LYS A 86 -11.10 -0.45 9.54
C LYS A 86 -10.38 -1.80 9.66
N GLU A 87 -11.10 -2.86 10.02
CA GLU A 87 -10.53 -4.22 10.10
C GLU A 87 -9.97 -4.68 8.75
N GLU A 88 -10.69 -4.40 7.66
CA GLU A 88 -10.22 -4.73 6.31
C GLU A 88 -8.96 -3.95 5.90
N PHE A 89 -8.89 -2.65 6.24
CA PHE A 89 -7.72 -1.82 6.00
C PHE A 89 -6.52 -2.27 6.83
N ASP A 90 -6.72 -2.62 8.10
CA ASP A 90 -5.67 -3.19 8.95
C ASP A 90 -5.14 -4.50 8.36
N GLY A 91 -6.03 -5.39 7.93
CA GLY A 91 -5.67 -6.63 7.26
C GLY A 91 -4.92 -6.40 5.94
N PHE A 92 -5.25 -5.35 5.19
CA PHE A 92 -4.50 -4.96 4.00
C PHE A 92 -3.05 -4.60 4.35
N TYR A 93 -2.84 -3.73 5.33
CA TYR A 93 -1.50 -3.33 5.74
C TYR A 93 -0.68 -4.51 6.25
N GLU A 94 -1.28 -5.42 7.03
CA GLU A 94 -0.63 -6.65 7.49
C GLU A 94 -0.12 -7.51 6.34
N ARG A 95 -0.97 -7.75 5.34
CA ARG A 95 -0.58 -8.52 4.15
C ARG A 95 0.54 -7.85 3.38
N CYS A 96 0.48 -6.52 3.18
CA CYS A 96 1.55 -5.78 2.51
C CYS A 96 2.87 -5.84 3.27
N ILE A 97 2.85 -5.67 4.60
CA ILE A 97 4.04 -5.72 5.44
C ILE A 97 4.65 -7.14 5.42
N ALA A 98 3.83 -8.17 5.54
CA ALA A 98 4.27 -9.56 5.45
C ALA A 98 4.88 -9.89 4.08
N TYR A 99 4.28 -9.38 2.99
CA TYR A 99 4.84 -9.52 1.65
C TYR A 99 6.22 -8.87 1.51
N LEU A 100 6.38 -7.65 2.04
CA LEU A 100 7.67 -6.97 2.04
C LEU A 100 8.71 -7.73 2.88
N ASP A 101 8.32 -8.35 3.99
CA ASP A 101 9.22 -9.20 4.78
C ASP A 101 9.74 -10.41 3.99
N LEU A 102 8.90 -11.03 3.16
CA LEU A 102 9.33 -12.10 2.25
C LEU A 102 10.30 -11.59 1.18
N TRP A 103 10.05 -10.41 0.62
CA TRP A 103 10.94 -9.78 -0.36
C TRP A 103 12.31 -9.45 0.21
N ARG A 104 12.40 -9.03 1.48
CA ARG A 104 13.68 -8.78 2.14
C ARG A 104 14.55 -10.03 2.15
N ILE A 105 13.98 -11.20 2.44
CA ILE A 105 14.72 -12.47 2.46
C ILE A 105 15.33 -12.77 1.08
N ALA A 106 14.58 -12.50 0.00
CA ALA A 106 15.09 -12.67 -1.36
C ALA A 106 16.24 -11.70 -1.68
N LEU A 107 16.14 -10.43 -1.27
CA LEU A 107 17.20 -9.42 -1.44
C LEU A 107 18.47 -9.78 -0.66
N GLU A 108 18.34 -10.20 0.60
CA GLU A 108 19.46 -10.65 1.43
C GLU A 108 20.16 -11.87 0.81
N THR A 109 19.36 -12.81 0.30
CA THR A 109 19.86 -14.00 -0.42
C THR A 109 20.68 -13.60 -1.64
N LEU A 110 20.16 -12.70 -2.50
CA LEU A 110 20.86 -12.20 -3.69
C LEU A 110 22.18 -11.47 -3.36
N ASN A 111 22.20 -10.70 -2.28
CA ASN A 111 23.40 -9.99 -1.82
C ASN A 111 24.48 -10.95 -1.30
N SER A 112 24.08 -12.07 -0.67
CA SER A 112 25.04 -13.08 -0.19
C SER A 112 25.78 -13.80 -1.34
N PHE A 113 25.15 -13.92 -2.52
CA PHE A 113 25.77 -14.52 -3.70
C PHE A 113 26.81 -13.62 -4.38
N HIS A 114 26.69 -12.30 -4.27
CA HIS A 114 27.65 -11.34 -4.86
C HIS A 114 28.97 -11.25 -4.08
N GLY A 115 29.05 -11.81 -2.86
CA GLY A 115 30.28 -11.84 -2.05
C GLY A 115 31.19 -13.07 -2.29
N SER A 116 30.90 -13.89 -3.31
CA SER A 116 31.60 -15.17 -3.55
C SER A 116 32.38 -15.24 -4.89
N ILE A 117 32.76 -14.10 -5.47
CA ILE A 117 33.63 -14.02 -6.66
C ILE A 117 34.94 -13.35 -6.30
#